data_AF-A0A959RV23-F1
#
_entry.id   AF-A0A959RV23-F1
#
_cell.length_a   1.000
_cell.length_b   1.000
_cell.length_c   1.000
_cell.angle_alpha   90.00
_cell.angle_beta   90.00
_cell.angle_gamma   90.00
#
_symmetry.space_group_name_H-M   'P 1'
#
loop_
_entity.id
_entity.type
_entity.pdbx_description
1 polymer ?
#
loop_
_entity_poly.entity_id
_entity_poly.type
_entity_poly.pdbx_seq_one_letter_code
_entity_poly.pdbx_strand_id
1 'polypeptide(L)'
;MAPSQLTLGCDPELVCRLNGKFTSASEYFRPSSSMGLDGNDSIAEIRPGLSESPIDLTAKIKTVLEYGNEKHPELEFFSGHYVDGYPIGGHIHISAKPTDELIDSLDTVLYSFSDCIDDKDQRHKRETSGYGNRKSHSSKYYGFEYRTP
;
A
#
# COMPACT_ATOMS: atom_id res chain seq x y z
N MET A 1 -12.63 -22.41 9.01
CA MET A 1 -11.70 -23.21 8.19
C MET A 1 -10.64 -22.27 7.67
N ALA A 2 -9.35 -22.58 7.84
CA ALA A 2 -8.30 -21.82 7.15
C ALA A 2 -8.52 -21.98 5.63
N PRO A 3 -8.30 -20.95 4.81
CA PRO A 3 -8.44 -21.07 3.37
C PRO A 3 -7.56 -22.23 2.87
N SER A 4 -8.09 -23.04 1.95
CA SER A 4 -7.38 -24.19 1.39
C SER A 4 -6.13 -23.81 0.57
N GLN A 5 -5.95 -22.51 0.32
CA GLN A 5 -4.89 -21.95 -0.51
C GLN A 5 -4.51 -20.55 -0.01
N LEU A 6 -3.21 -20.25 0.07
CA LEU A 6 -2.70 -18.94 0.48
C LEU A 6 -2.99 -17.91 -0.62
N THR A 7 -3.78 -16.90 -0.26
CA THR A 7 -4.00 -15.69 -1.04
C THR A 7 -3.29 -14.48 -0.44
N LEU A 8 -2.92 -13.56 -1.31
CA LEU A 8 -2.30 -12.27 -1.07
C LEU A 8 -3.21 -11.16 -1.62
N GLY A 9 -3.22 -10.02 -0.95
CA GLY A 9 -3.73 -8.76 -1.45
C GLY A 9 -2.77 -7.63 -1.06
N CYS A 10 -3.04 -6.43 -1.51
CA CYS A 10 -2.30 -5.27 -1.07
C CYS A 10 -3.11 -3.99 -1.28
N ASP A 11 -2.74 -2.98 -0.51
CA ASP A 11 -3.30 -1.64 -0.57
C ASP A 11 -2.16 -0.61 -0.69
N PRO A 12 -1.47 -0.49 -1.85
CA PRO A 12 -0.46 0.56 -2.06
C PRO A 12 -1.09 1.96 -2.13
N GLU A 13 -0.46 2.91 -1.47
CA GLU A 13 -0.90 4.30 -1.34
C GLU A 13 -0.10 5.22 -2.28
N LEU A 14 -0.78 6.25 -2.81
CA LEU A 14 -0.22 7.20 -3.77
C LEU A 14 -0.70 8.62 -3.48
N VAL A 15 0.23 9.57 -3.53
CA VAL A 15 -0.10 10.99 -3.62
C VAL A 15 -0.50 11.32 -5.06
N CYS A 16 -1.57 12.09 -5.22
CA CYS A 16 -1.96 12.67 -6.50
C CYS A 16 -1.43 14.09 -6.62
N ARG A 17 -0.91 14.45 -7.79
CA ARG A 17 -0.62 15.84 -8.17
C ARG A 17 -1.38 16.22 -9.43
N LEU A 18 -1.69 17.50 -9.53
CA LEU A 18 -2.18 18.15 -10.74
C LEU A 18 -1.27 19.34 -11.04
N ASN A 19 -0.64 19.34 -12.22
CA ASN A 19 0.32 20.37 -12.63
C ASN A 19 1.47 20.56 -11.62
N GLY A 20 2.02 19.44 -11.14
CA GLY A 20 3.14 19.41 -10.20
C GLY A 20 2.81 19.84 -8.77
N LYS A 21 1.52 19.99 -8.41
CA LYS A 21 1.07 20.35 -7.07
C LYS A 21 0.16 19.29 -6.49
N PHE A 22 0.28 19.04 -5.18
CA PHE A 22 -0.62 18.17 -4.44
C PHE A 22 -2.10 18.50 -4.74
N THR A 23 -2.89 17.46 -4.96
CA THR A 23 -4.35 17.52 -5.03
C THR A 23 -4.97 16.35 -4.27
N SER A 24 -6.14 16.56 -3.68
CA SER A 24 -6.80 15.53 -2.87
C SER A 24 -7.35 14.40 -3.75
N ALA A 25 -7.02 13.15 -3.44
CA ALA A 25 -7.53 11.99 -4.19
C ALA A 25 -9.07 11.91 -4.19
N SER A 26 -9.73 12.39 -3.13
CA SER A 26 -11.19 12.42 -3.01
C SER A 26 -11.92 13.28 -4.05
N GLU A 27 -11.21 14.18 -4.73
CA GLU A 27 -11.76 14.96 -5.84
C GLU A 27 -11.97 14.10 -7.11
N TYR A 28 -11.28 12.95 -7.20
CA TYR A 28 -11.17 12.14 -8.41
C TYR A 28 -11.67 10.70 -8.22
N PHE A 29 -11.49 10.13 -7.03
CA PHE A 29 -11.80 8.74 -6.73
C PHE A 29 -12.84 8.61 -5.61
N ARG A 30 -13.55 7.48 -5.60
CA ARG A 30 -14.53 7.18 -4.56
C ARG A 30 -13.89 6.30 -3.48
N PRO A 31 -14.36 6.37 -2.22
CA PRO A 31 -13.98 5.38 -1.22
C PRO A 31 -14.28 3.96 -1.72
N SER A 32 -13.42 2.99 -1.35
CA SER A 32 -13.61 1.55 -1.63
C SER A 32 -13.66 1.11 -3.11
N SER A 33 -13.36 1.99 -4.08
CA SER A 33 -13.13 1.54 -5.48
C SER A 33 -11.76 0.91 -5.65
N SER A 34 -11.56 0.20 -6.77
CA SER A 34 -10.25 -0.41 -7.09
C SER A 34 -9.13 0.63 -7.11
N MET A 35 -9.33 1.79 -7.76
CA MET A 35 -8.53 2.99 -7.49
C MET A 35 -9.36 3.84 -6.53
N GLY A 36 -9.06 3.78 -5.23
CA GLY A 36 -9.89 4.35 -4.18
C GLY A 36 -9.13 5.33 -3.30
N LEU A 37 -9.61 5.54 -2.08
CA LEU A 37 -9.03 6.47 -1.10
C LEU A 37 -8.53 5.70 0.12
N ASP A 38 -7.36 6.04 0.66
CA ASP A 38 -6.96 5.64 2.02
C ASP A 38 -7.88 6.33 3.06
N GLY A 39 -7.76 5.96 4.34
CA GLY A 39 -8.61 6.42 5.44
C GLY A 39 -8.62 7.92 5.74
N ASN A 40 -7.81 8.74 5.05
CA ASN A 40 -7.74 10.20 5.22
C ASN A 40 -8.31 11.01 4.03
N ASP A 41 -8.95 10.36 3.06
CA ASP A 41 -9.53 10.91 1.82
C ASP A 41 -8.56 11.64 0.86
N SER A 42 -7.35 11.99 1.33
CA SER A 42 -6.35 12.79 0.61
C SER A 42 -5.46 11.92 -0.28
N ILE A 43 -5.27 10.67 0.12
CA ILE A 43 -4.36 9.71 -0.51
C ILE A 43 -5.13 8.70 -1.33
N ALA A 44 -4.66 8.43 -2.55
CA ALA A 44 -5.22 7.38 -3.39
C ALA A 44 -4.69 6.02 -2.91
N GLU A 45 -5.51 4.98 -2.94
CA GLU A 45 -5.11 3.62 -2.56
C GLU A 45 -5.56 2.61 -3.62
N ILE A 46 -4.60 1.82 -4.11
CA ILE A 46 -4.79 0.79 -5.12
C ILE A 46 -5.28 -0.49 -4.45
N ARG A 47 -6.42 -1.03 -4.92
CA ARG A 47 -7.07 -2.23 -4.41
C ARG A 47 -7.28 -3.24 -5.54
N PRO A 48 -6.26 -4.05 -5.85
CA PRO A 48 -6.29 -5.03 -6.95
C PRO A 48 -7.16 -6.26 -6.63
N GLY A 49 -7.65 -6.38 -5.40
CA GLY A 49 -8.30 -7.60 -4.90
C GLY A 49 -7.29 -8.67 -4.49
N LEU A 50 -7.78 -9.89 -4.30
CA LEU A 50 -6.95 -11.02 -3.85
C LEU A 50 -6.38 -11.81 -5.03
N SER A 51 -5.25 -12.47 -4.81
CA SER A 51 -4.63 -13.41 -5.74
C SER A 51 -3.84 -14.48 -5.00
N GLU A 52 -3.75 -15.68 -5.59
CA GLU A 52 -2.87 -16.76 -5.13
C GLU A 52 -1.45 -16.65 -5.70
N SER A 53 -1.25 -15.74 -6.66
CA SER A 53 0.01 -15.56 -7.36
C SER A 53 0.48 -14.11 -7.24
N PRO A 54 1.70 -13.85 -6.73
CA PRO A 54 2.29 -12.52 -6.71
C PRO A 54 2.37 -11.88 -8.11
N ILE A 55 2.55 -12.70 -9.15
CA ILE A 55 2.61 -12.21 -10.54
C ILE A 55 1.23 -11.71 -11.00
N ASP A 56 0.17 -12.45 -10.69
CA ASP A 56 -1.21 -12.03 -11.00
C ASP A 56 -1.62 -10.82 -10.15
N LEU A 57 -1.22 -10.76 -8.87
CA LEU A 57 -1.42 -9.58 -8.03
C LEU A 57 -0.76 -8.34 -8.65
N THR A 58 0.48 -8.47 -9.13
CA THR A 58 1.19 -7.37 -9.80
C THR A 58 0.50 -6.94 -11.09
N ALA A 59 0.00 -7.88 -11.88
CA ALA A 59 -0.78 -7.57 -13.08
C ALA A 59 -2.07 -6.81 -12.75
N LYS A 60 -2.77 -7.19 -11.68
CA LYS A 60 -3.97 -6.49 -11.20
C LYS A 60 -3.65 -5.08 -10.69
N ILE A 61 -2.54 -4.88 -9.97
CA ILE A 61 -2.06 -3.53 -9.58
C ILE A 61 -1.91 -2.65 -10.81
N LYS A 62 -1.24 -3.17 -11.86
CA LYS A 62 -1.07 -2.47 -13.13
C LYS A 62 -2.42 -2.08 -13.75
N THR A 63 -3.39 -2.99 -13.79
CA THR A 63 -4.74 -2.69 -14.31
C THR A 63 -5.43 -1.56 -13.54
N VAL A 64 -5.29 -1.52 -12.21
CA VAL A 64 -5.87 -0.44 -11.40
C VAL A 64 -5.20 0.90 -11.67
N LEU A 65 -3.86 0.91 -11.78
CA LEU A 65 -3.10 2.11 -12.14
C LEU A 65 -3.47 2.63 -13.53
N GLU A 66 -3.57 1.74 -14.51
CA GLU A 66 -3.98 2.07 -15.88
C GLU A 66 -5.39 2.67 -15.89
N TYR A 67 -6.33 2.08 -15.14
CA TYR A 67 -7.67 2.65 -14.97
C TYR A 67 -7.64 4.06 -14.37
N GLY A 68 -6.83 4.28 -13.32
CA GLY A 68 -6.67 5.60 -12.70
C GLY A 68 -6.18 6.66 -13.70
N ASN A 69 -5.14 6.32 -14.46
CA ASN A 69 -4.56 7.18 -15.50
C ASN A 69 -5.51 7.40 -16.70
N GLU A 70 -6.27 6.39 -17.11
CA GLU A 70 -7.26 6.53 -18.19
C GLU A 70 -8.42 7.44 -17.79
N LYS A 71 -8.84 7.40 -16.51
CA LYS A 71 -9.94 8.23 -16.01
C LYS A 71 -9.55 9.68 -15.79
N HIS A 72 -8.34 9.91 -15.29
CA HIS A 72 -7.82 11.23 -14.96
C HIS A 72 -6.38 11.37 -15.48
N PRO A 73 -6.20 11.48 -16.81
CA PRO A 73 -4.88 11.53 -17.44
C PRO A 73 -4.08 12.80 -17.12
N GLU A 74 -4.73 13.81 -16.54
CA GLU A 74 -4.10 15.01 -16.02
C GLU A 74 -3.41 14.82 -14.67
N LEU A 75 -3.69 13.72 -13.97
CA LEU A 75 -3.09 13.43 -12.68
C LEU A 75 -1.72 12.79 -12.82
N GLU A 76 -0.86 13.14 -11.89
CA GLU A 76 0.44 12.50 -11.67
C GLU A 76 0.36 11.69 -10.36
N PHE A 77 0.68 10.41 -10.42
CA PHE A 77 0.72 9.54 -9.23
C PHE A 77 2.14 9.39 -8.70
N PHE A 78 2.33 9.68 -7.42
CA PHE A 78 3.62 9.59 -6.75
C PHE A 78 3.57 8.57 -5.62
N SER A 79 4.47 7.59 -5.69
CA SER A 79 4.77 6.64 -4.61
C SER A 79 5.97 7.11 -3.79
N GLY A 80 6.22 6.45 -2.66
CA GLY A 80 7.35 6.71 -1.78
C GLY A 80 7.02 6.36 -0.34
N HIS A 81 7.81 6.90 0.58
CA HIS A 81 7.58 6.79 2.02
C HIS A 81 7.01 8.07 2.62
N TYR A 82 7.41 9.21 2.06
CA TYR A 82 6.96 10.51 2.52
C TYR A 82 6.94 11.51 1.36
N VAL A 83 5.75 11.81 0.86
CA VAL A 83 5.53 12.61 -0.35
C VAL A 83 4.56 13.74 -0.03
N ASP A 84 4.89 14.97 -0.41
CA ASP A 84 4.05 16.17 -0.23
C ASP A 84 3.51 16.40 1.19
N GLY A 85 4.26 15.98 2.20
CA GLY A 85 3.87 16.11 3.60
C GLY A 85 3.07 14.92 4.16
N TYR A 86 2.81 13.90 3.34
CA TYR A 86 2.05 12.72 3.74
C TYR A 86 2.98 11.51 3.91
N PRO A 87 2.94 10.84 5.07
CA PRO A 87 3.51 9.51 5.18
C PRO A 87 2.61 8.56 4.41
N ILE A 88 3.15 7.96 3.36
CA ILE A 88 2.44 6.99 2.52
C ILE A 88 3.21 5.66 2.52
N GLY A 89 2.59 4.61 2.03
CA GLY A 89 3.23 3.31 1.85
C GLY A 89 2.22 2.29 1.33
N GLY A 90 2.00 1.24 2.09
CA GLY A 90 0.85 0.39 1.82
C GLY A 90 0.76 -0.79 2.78
N HIS A 91 -0.25 -1.60 2.53
CA HIS A 91 -0.51 -2.81 3.29
C HIS A 91 -0.34 -4.04 2.39
N ILE A 92 0.15 -5.13 2.98
CA ILE A 92 0.12 -6.47 2.36
C ILE A 92 -0.89 -7.30 3.15
N HIS A 93 -1.84 -7.89 2.45
CA HIS A 93 -2.90 -8.70 3.03
C HIS A 93 -2.51 -10.16 2.84
N ILE A 94 -2.45 -10.91 3.93
CA ILE A 94 -2.00 -12.30 3.91
C ILE A 94 -3.09 -13.14 4.54
N SER A 95 -3.60 -14.12 3.79
CA SER A 95 -4.68 -15.00 4.26
C SER A 95 -4.23 -16.14 5.17
N ALA A 96 -3.30 -15.83 6.06
CA ALA A 96 -2.80 -16.71 7.11
C ALA A 96 -3.13 -16.11 8.48
N LYS A 97 -3.08 -16.92 9.53
CA LYS A 97 -3.14 -16.38 10.89
C LYS A 97 -1.80 -15.69 11.21
N PRO A 98 -1.79 -14.48 11.77
CA PRO A 98 -0.54 -13.87 12.21
C PRO A 98 0.04 -14.69 13.37
N THR A 99 1.30 -15.08 13.26
CA THR A 99 2.12 -15.65 14.33
C THR A 99 3.34 -14.75 14.53
N ASP A 100 3.91 -14.73 15.74
CA ASP A 100 5.10 -13.92 16.02
C ASP A 100 6.25 -14.24 15.06
N GLU A 101 6.47 -15.53 14.77
CA GLU A 101 7.48 -15.98 13.80
C GLU A 101 7.24 -15.46 12.39
N LEU A 102 5.97 -15.44 11.92
CA LEU A 102 5.64 -14.92 10.60
C LEU A 102 5.85 -13.40 10.55
N ILE A 103 5.43 -12.67 11.57
CA ILE A 103 5.59 -11.22 11.64
C ILE A 103 7.08 -10.85 11.69
N ASP A 104 7.87 -11.55 12.51
CA ASP A 104 9.32 -11.33 12.61
C ASP A 104 10.04 -11.64 11.29
N SER A 105 9.59 -12.68 10.57
CA SER A 105 10.14 -13.04 9.26
C SER A 105 9.82 -11.97 8.21
N LEU A 106 8.59 -11.46 8.19
CA LEU A 106 8.18 -10.37 7.30
C LEU A 106 8.97 -9.09 7.59
N ASP A 107 9.10 -8.72 8.87
CA ASP A 107 9.89 -7.56 9.31
C ASP A 107 11.32 -7.69 8.81
N THR A 108 11.96 -8.84 9.05
CA THR A 108 13.35 -9.08 8.65
C THR A 108 13.55 -8.92 7.15
N VAL A 109 12.70 -9.55 6.34
CA VAL A 109 12.83 -9.54 4.88
C VAL A 109 12.51 -8.16 4.30
N LEU A 110 11.37 -7.58 4.68
CA LEU A 110 10.90 -6.32 4.10
C LEU A 110 11.73 -5.12 4.54
N TYR A 111 12.17 -5.06 5.81
CA TYR A 111 13.11 -4.01 6.23
C TYR A 111 14.45 -4.13 5.52
N SER A 112 14.98 -5.35 5.34
CA SER A 112 16.26 -5.53 4.64
C SER A 112 16.18 -5.03 3.20
N PHE A 113 15.06 -5.29 2.50
CA PHE A 113 14.84 -4.71 1.18
C PHE A 113 14.70 -3.20 1.22
N SER A 114 13.89 -2.66 2.14
CA SER A 114 13.72 -1.22 2.31
C SER A 114 15.05 -0.50 2.58
N ASP A 115 15.90 -1.07 3.43
CA ASP A 115 17.23 -0.55 3.72
C ASP A 115 18.15 -0.48 2.50
N CYS A 116 17.91 -1.32 1.48
CA CYS A 116 18.72 -1.38 0.28
C CYS A 116 18.19 -0.48 -0.85
N ILE A 117 16.87 -0.31 -0.98
CA ILE A 117 16.27 0.30 -2.18
C ILE A 117 15.60 1.65 -1.92
N ASP A 118 15.23 1.95 -0.68
CA ASP A 118 14.41 3.11 -0.39
C ASP A 118 15.21 4.36 -0.09
N ASP A 119 14.59 5.51 -0.39
CA ASP A 119 15.12 6.81 0.00
C ASP A 119 15.15 6.94 1.53
N LYS A 120 16.37 7.09 2.06
CA LYS A 120 16.62 7.15 3.50
C LYS A 120 15.94 8.33 4.19
N ASP A 121 15.87 9.48 3.52
CA ASP A 121 15.30 10.70 4.10
C ASP A 121 13.77 10.60 4.15
N GLN A 122 13.14 10.06 3.11
CA GLN A 122 11.69 9.81 3.14
C GLN A 122 11.31 8.78 4.19
N ARG A 123 12.06 7.67 4.31
CA ARG A 123 11.78 6.65 5.32
C ARG A 123 11.91 7.21 6.73
N HIS A 124 12.95 7.99 7.01
CA HIS A 124 13.09 8.65 8.31
C HIS A 124 11.93 9.60 8.65
N LYS A 125 11.45 10.38 7.66
CA LYS A 125 10.26 11.24 7.83
C LYS A 125 8.99 10.42 8.09
N ARG A 126 8.81 9.30 7.40
CA ARG A 126 7.68 8.38 7.60
C ARG A 126 7.70 7.79 9.02
N GLU A 127 8.83 7.25 9.46
CA GLU A 127 9.00 6.69 10.81
C GLU A 127 8.70 7.74 11.89
N THR A 128 9.24 8.95 11.76
CA THR A 128 9.04 10.04 12.74
C THR A 128 7.63 10.62 12.74
N SER A 129 6.83 10.38 11.68
CA SER A 129 5.40 10.71 11.66
C SER A 129 4.53 9.70 12.43
N GLY A 130 5.10 8.57 12.87
CA GLY A 130 4.40 7.49 13.55
C GLY A 130 3.81 6.42 12.63
N TYR A 131 4.09 6.48 11.32
CA TYR A 131 3.65 5.49 10.32
C TYR A 131 4.80 4.55 9.93
N GLY A 132 4.49 3.30 9.55
CA GLY A 132 5.52 2.36 9.07
C GLY A 132 6.38 1.69 10.14
N ASN A 133 5.90 1.59 11.38
CA ASN A 133 6.67 0.96 12.45
C ASN A 133 6.84 -0.55 12.24
N ARG A 134 7.96 -1.09 12.75
CA ARG A 134 8.24 -2.52 12.84
C ARG A 134 7.08 -3.30 13.44
N LYS A 135 6.84 -4.49 12.88
CA LYS A 135 5.77 -5.42 13.29
C LYS A 135 4.38 -4.81 13.26
N SER A 136 4.15 -3.70 12.56
CA SER A 136 2.83 -3.07 12.48
C SER A 136 1.89 -3.96 11.67
N HIS A 137 0.97 -4.64 12.36
CA HIS A 137 -0.01 -5.52 11.73
C HIS A 137 -1.37 -5.47 12.43
N SER A 138 -2.42 -5.85 11.72
CA SER A 138 -3.77 -5.99 12.27
C SER A 138 -4.41 -7.31 11.85
N SER A 139 -4.97 -8.04 12.80
CA SER A 139 -5.78 -9.23 12.50
C SER A 139 -7.05 -8.84 11.72
N LYS A 140 -7.44 -9.66 10.76
CA LYS A 140 -8.67 -9.51 9.95
C LYS A 140 -9.39 -10.85 9.83
N TYR A 141 -10.66 -10.82 9.43
CA TYR A 141 -11.46 -12.05 9.28
C TYR A 141 -10.88 -13.02 8.24
N TYR A 142 -10.12 -12.51 7.27
CA TYR A 142 -9.47 -13.28 6.21
C TYR A 142 -8.02 -13.65 6.52
N GLY A 143 -7.42 -13.16 7.61
CA GLY A 143 -5.99 -13.33 7.93
C GLY A 143 -5.42 -12.12 8.68
N PHE A 144 -4.49 -11.40 8.07
CA PHE A 144 -3.99 -10.14 8.61
C PHE A 144 -3.54 -9.16 7.53
N GLU A 145 -3.48 -7.90 7.93
CA GLU A 145 -2.85 -6.82 7.18
C GLU A 145 -1.51 -6.52 7.84
N TYR A 146 -0.47 -6.48 7.03
CA TYR A 146 0.87 -6.09 7.43
C TYR A 146 1.20 -4.73 6.80
N ARG A 147 1.59 -3.75 7.60
CA ARG A 147 2.00 -2.44 7.11
C ARG A 147 3.47 -2.49 6.73
N THR A 148 3.79 -2.16 5.48
CA THR A 148 5.16 -2.22 5.00
C THR A 148 6.04 -1.18 5.71
N PRO A 149 7.34 -1.48 5.92
CA PRO A 149 8.35 -0.51 6.36
C PRO A 149 8.49 0.66 5.41
#